data_AF-A0A537A9I5-F1
#
_entry.id   AF-A0A537A9I5-F1
#
_cell.length_a   1.000
_cell.length_b   1.000
_cell.length_c   1.000
_cell.angle_alpha   90.00
_cell.angle_beta   90.00
_cell.angle_gamma   90.00
#
_symmetry.space_group_name_H-M   'P 1'
#
loop_
_entity.id
_entity.type
_entity.pdbx_description
1 polymer ?
#
loop_
_entity_poly.entity_id
_entity_poly.type
_entity_poly.pdbx_seq_one_letter_code
_entity_poly.pdbx_strand_id
1 'polypeptide(L)' 'IRNIGLTAAVEFEPVKGKPGLRALKVFERAMEEGMLYRFTGDIIAMAPPFISTQAEIGRMVEVLRGAIQATR' A
#
# COMPACT_ATOMS: atom_id res chain seq x y z
N ILE A 1 8.17 1.55 -7.83
CA ILE A 1 7.22 2.57 -7.32
C ILE A 1 6.89 3.51 -8.48
N ARG A 2 5.62 3.91 -8.64
CA ARG A 2 5.16 4.82 -9.71
C ARG A 2 4.10 5.79 -9.18
N ASN A 3 4.05 7.03 -9.69
CA ASN A 3 3.11 8.06 -9.20
C ASN A 3 2.79 9.12 -10.26
N ILE A 4 1.64 9.79 -10.09
CA ILE A 4 1.24 11.02 -10.81
C ILE A 4 0.23 11.80 -9.95
N GLY A 5 0.49 13.09 -9.72
CA GLY A 5 -0.34 13.91 -8.83
C GLY A 5 -0.49 13.29 -7.43
N LEU A 6 -1.73 13.20 -6.94
CA LEU A 6 -2.08 12.57 -5.65
C LEU A 6 -2.38 11.07 -5.77
N THR A 7 -1.79 10.38 -6.76
CA THR A 7 -1.93 8.93 -6.92
C THR A 7 -0.56 8.27 -6.97
N ALA A 8 -0.44 7.11 -6.35
CA ALA A 8 0.80 6.35 -6.30
C ALA A 8 0.54 4.84 -6.22
N ALA A 9 1.51 4.05 -6.66
CA ALA A 9 1.50 2.60 -6.54
C ALA A 9 2.88 2.04 -6.20
N VAL A 10 2.88 1.03 -5.32
CA VAL A 10 4.04 0.21 -4.97
C VAL A 10 3.80 -1.19 -5.53
N GLU A 11 4.69 -1.64 -6.41
CA GLU A 11 4.67 -2.97 -6.98
C GLU A 11 5.74 -3.82 -6.30
N PHE A 12 5.37 -5.03 -5.91
CA PHE A 12 6.24 -5.98 -5.26
C PHE A 12 6.70 -7.05 -6.23
N GLU A 13 7.88 -7.61 -5.97
CA GLU A 13 8.27 -8.86 -6.60
C GLU A 13 7.28 -9.97 -6.20
N PRO A 14 6.73 -10.73 -7.16
CA PRO A 14 5.80 -11.82 -6.86
C PRO A 14 6.44 -12.93 -6.03
N VAL A 15 5.64 -13.55 -5.17
CA VAL A 15 6.05 -14.81 -4.53
C VAL A 15 5.95 -15.93 -5.55
N LYS A 16 7.01 -16.73 -5.72
CA LYS A 16 7.05 -17.82 -6.70
C LYS A 16 5.84 -18.75 -6.54
N GLY A 17 5.05 -18.89 -7.62
CA GLY A 17 3.83 -19.71 -7.65
C GLY A 17 2.64 -19.14 -6.87
N LYS A 18 2.76 -17.93 -6.30
CA LYS A 18 1.71 -17.26 -5.51
C LYS A 18 1.66 -15.75 -5.83
N PRO A 19 1.36 -15.36 -7.09
CA PRO A 19 1.25 -13.96 -7.46
C PRO A 19 0.17 -13.24 -6.64
N GLY A 20 0.44 -12.00 -6.25
CA GLY A 20 -0.42 -11.16 -5.42
C GLY A 20 -0.42 -11.50 -3.92
N LEU A 21 0.15 -12.62 -3.49
CA LEU A 21 0.15 -13.01 -2.07
C LEU A 21 0.82 -11.96 -1.19
N ARG A 22 1.91 -11.35 -1.66
CA ARG A 22 2.65 -10.35 -0.89
C ARG A 22 1.82 -9.08 -0.72
N ALA A 23 1.22 -8.58 -1.80
CA ALA A 23 0.36 -7.40 -1.73
C ALA A 23 -0.88 -7.63 -0.87
N LEU A 24 -1.49 -8.82 -0.95
CA LEU A 24 -2.61 -9.20 -0.08
C LEU A 24 -2.25 -9.12 1.40
N LYS A 25 -1.12 -9.72 1.81
CA LYS A 25 -0.65 -9.66 3.20
C LYS A 25 -0.38 -8.24 3.69
N VAL A 26 0.28 -7.43 2.85
CA VAL A 26 0.53 -6.01 3.15
C VAL A 26 -0.78 -5.25 3.32
N PHE A 27 -1.76 -5.50 2.44
CA PHE A 27 -3.09 -4.92 2.53
C PHE A 27 -3.79 -5.31 3.83
N GLU A 28 -3.87 -6.60 4.16
CA GLU A 28 -4.50 -7.11 5.38
C GLU A 28 -3.87 -6.45 6.62
N ARG A 29 -2.54 -6.42 6.67
CA ARG A 29 -1.81 -5.81 7.78
C ARG A 29 -2.08 -4.31 7.92
N ALA A 30 -2.11 -3.57 6.81
CA ALA A 30 -2.45 -2.15 6.84
C ALA A 30 -3.91 -1.90 7.25
N MET A 31 -4.81 -2.81 6.88
CA MET A 31 -6.22 -2.73 7.24
C MET A 31 -6.42 -2.89 8.75
N GLU A 32 -5.63 -3.76 9.40
CA GLU A 32 -5.57 -3.87 10.88
C GLU A 32 -5.12 -2.57 11.55
N GLU A 33 -4.28 -1.77 10.87
CA GLU A 33 -3.82 -0.45 11.33
C GLU A 33 -4.77 0.70 10.95
N GLY A 34 -5.96 0.36 10.42
CA GLY A 34 -7.01 1.32 10.06
C GLY A 34 -6.75 2.06 8.76
N MET A 35 -5.90 1.54 7.87
CA MET A 35 -5.61 2.13 6.56
C MET A 35 -6.12 1.26 5.44
N LEU A 36 -7.03 1.80 4.64
CA LEU A 36 -7.60 1.12 3.49
C LEU A 36 -6.78 1.42 2.24
N TYR A 37 -6.06 0.41 1.74
CA TYR A 37 -5.45 0.46 0.41
C TYR A 37 -6.25 -0.32 -0.62
N ARG A 38 -5.98 -0.06 -1.90
CA ARG A 38 -6.39 -0.97 -2.98
C ARG A 38 -5.21 -1.85 -3.34
N PHE A 39 -5.39 -3.17 -3.38
CA PHE A 39 -4.43 -4.06 -4.03
C PHE A 39 -4.99 -4.63 -5.33
N THR A 40 -4.12 -4.87 -6.30
CA THR A 40 -4.42 -5.54 -7.58
C THR A 40 -3.19 -6.32 -8.00
N GLY A 41 -3.24 -7.65 -7.99
CA GLY A 41 -2.04 -8.47 -8.20
C GLY A 41 -0.98 -8.16 -7.15
N ASP A 42 0.27 -7.96 -7.57
CA ASP A 42 1.40 -7.61 -6.69
C ASP A 42 1.54 -6.10 -6.42
N ILE A 43 0.47 -5.33 -6.62
CA ILE A 43 0.49 -3.86 -6.51
C ILE A 43 -0.39 -3.41 -5.35
N ILE A 44 0.12 -2.47 -4.55
CA ILE A 44 -0.66 -1.62 -3.63
C ILE A 44 -0.79 -0.24 -4.24
N ALA A 45 -2.02 0.24 -4.43
CA ALA A 45 -2.36 1.54 -4.97
C ALA A 45 -2.95 2.47 -3.89
N MET A 46 -2.59 3.75 -3.97
CA MET A 46 -3.00 4.83 -3.10
C MET A 46 -3.56 5.97 -3.95
N ALA A 47 -4.74 6.46 -3.58
CA ALA A 47 -5.36 7.63 -4.17
C ALA A 47 -6.16 8.36 -3.08
N PRO A 48 -5.49 9.06 -2.16
CA PRO A 48 -6.16 9.84 -1.13
C PRO A 48 -7.08 10.92 -1.74
N PRO A 49 -8.14 11.35 -1.03
CA PRO A 49 -8.98 12.47 -1.45
C PRO A 49 -8.16 13.74 -1.73
N PHE A 50 -8.61 14.58 -2.67
CA PHE A 50 -7.91 15.83 -3.00
C PHE A 50 -7.87 16.85 -1.85
N ILE A 51 -8.71 16.69 -0.84
CA ILE A 51 -8.73 17.51 0.37
C ILE A 51 -7.74 17.03 1.45
N SER A 52 -7.00 15.95 1.19
CA SER A 52 -6.08 15.37 2.18
C SER A 52 -4.92 16.32 2.49
N THR A 53 -4.57 16.37 3.76
CA THR A 53 -3.44 17.14 4.28
C THR A 53 -2.12 16.38 4.10
N GLN A 54 -1.00 17.10 4.16
CA GLN A 54 0.33 16.49 4.13
C GLN A 54 0.55 15.50 5.29
N ALA A 55 -0.03 15.77 6.46
CA ALA A 55 0.06 14.88 7.63
C ALA A 55 -0.69 13.57 7.40
N GLU A 56 -1.88 13.61 6.79
CA GLU A 56 -2.64 12.40 6.45
C GLU A 56 -1.93 11.57 5.38
N ILE A 57 -1.35 12.22 4.37
CA ILE A 57 -0.52 11.54 3.36
C ILE A 57 0.72 10.92 4.03
N GLY A 58 1.37 11.63 4.95
CA GLY A 58 2.50 11.10 5.73
C GLY A 58 2.11 9.86 6.52
N ARG A 59 1.00 9.90 7.27
CA ARG A 59 0.46 8.75 7.99
C ARG A 59 0.16 7.58 7.05
N MET A 60 -0.45 7.84 5.90
CA MET A 60 -0.73 6.83 4.88
C MET A 60 0.56 6.17 4.36
N VAL A 61 1.65 6.90 4.18
CA VAL A 61 2.92 6.27 3.74
C VAL A 61 3.58 5.48 4.88
N GLU A 62 3.52 5.96 6.12
CA GLU A 62 4.13 5.28 7.26
C GLU A 62 3.41 3.97 7.62
N VAL A 63 2.08 3.91 7.53
CA VAL A 63 1.35 2.64 7.69
C VAL A 63 1.77 1.64 6.60
N LEU A 64 1.92 2.08 5.35
CA LEU A 64 2.36 1.19 4.26
C LEU A 64 3.78 0.66 4.53
N ARG A 65 4.69 1.52 4.99
CA ARG A 65 6.04 1.13 5.38
C ARG A 65 6.01 0.06 6.48
N GLY A 66 5.24 0.30 7.54
CA GLY A 66 5.10 -0.63 8.67
C GLY A 66 4.56 -1.98 8.21
N ALA A 67 3.49 -1.97 7.41
CA ALA A 67 2.90 -3.18 6.85
C ALA A 67 3.89 -3.98 5.99
N ILE A 68 4.65 -3.32 5.11
CA ILE A 68 5.69 -3.98 4.29
C ILE A 68 6.78 -4.62 5.15
N GLN A 69 7.19 -3.98 6.24
CA GLN A 69 8.22 -4.51 7.14
C GLN A 69 7.72 -5.70 7.95
N ALA A 70 6.46 -5.65 8.42
CA ALA A 70 5.85 -6.71 9.22
C ALA A 70 5.56 -7.99 8.40
N THR A 71 5.37 -7.86 7.08
CA THR A 71 5.00 -8.99 6.20
C THR A 71 6.14 -9.43 5.28
N ARG A 72 7.40 -9.20 5.66
CA ARG A 72 8.58 -9.60 4.89
C ARG A 72 8.78 -11.10 4.84
#